data_AF-A0A2N0LKL2-F1
#
_entry.id   AF-A0A2N0LKL2-F1
#
_cell.length_a   1.000
_cell.length_b   1.000
_cell.length_c   1.000
_cell.angle_alpha   90.00
_cell.angle_beta   90.00
_cell.angle_gamma   90.00
#
_symmetry.space_group_name_H-M   'P 1'
#
loop_
_entity.id
_entity.type
_entity.pdbx_description
1 polymer ?
#
loop_
_entity_poly.entity_id
_entity_poly.type
_entity_poly.pdbx_seq_one_letter_code
_entity_poly.pdbx_strand_id
1 'polypeptide(L)'
;MCYAALTKGTTAPQAELLIAAEKLGLIEELMAEFSGSQPAAAKRMEYGIPGMPAKPRRWVGEMGEIGATFRDLGLTPNIFKGVADKYRMIGDSPLGDENPESRDTERGLGETIRIIAESTGD
;
A
#
# COMPACT_ATOMS: atom_id res chain seq x y z
N MET A 1 -14.87 -10.52 3.01
CA MET A 1 -13.55 -10.99 3.50
C MET A 1 -12.60 -11.37 2.36
N CYS A 2 -12.79 -12.46 1.62
CA CYS A 2 -11.80 -12.93 0.63
C CYS A 2 -11.47 -11.93 -0.51
N TYR A 3 -12.45 -11.21 -1.04
CA TYR A 3 -12.20 -10.19 -2.08
C TYR A 3 -11.39 -9.00 -1.54
N ALA A 4 -11.69 -8.54 -0.32
CA ALA A 4 -10.95 -7.47 0.35
C ALA A 4 -9.52 -7.95 0.73
N ALA A 5 -9.37 -9.21 1.12
CA ALA A 5 -8.09 -9.85 1.38
C ALA A 5 -7.16 -9.77 0.17
N LEU A 6 -7.67 -9.96 -1.05
CA LEU A 6 -6.84 -9.80 -2.24
C LEU A 6 -6.64 -8.31 -2.59
N THR A 7 -7.71 -7.55 -2.73
CA THR A 7 -7.64 -6.18 -3.26
C THR A 7 -6.90 -5.22 -2.33
N LYS A 8 -7.33 -5.14 -1.06
CA LYS A 8 -6.67 -4.31 -0.04
C LYS A 8 -5.42 -5.00 0.49
N GLY A 9 -5.35 -6.33 0.50
CA GLY A 9 -4.13 -7.01 0.93
C GLY A 9 -2.95 -6.81 -0.03
N THR A 10 -3.19 -6.64 -1.34
CA THR A 10 -2.13 -6.52 -2.34
C THR A 10 -1.57 -5.10 -2.47
N THR A 11 -2.36 -4.06 -2.18
CA THR A 11 -1.89 -2.67 -2.29
C THR A 11 -0.74 -2.36 -1.33
N ALA A 12 -0.76 -2.89 -0.10
CA ALA A 12 0.32 -2.68 0.86
C ALA A 12 1.69 -3.23 0.43
N PRO A 13 1.85 -4.51 0.03
CA PRO A 13 3.13 -5.02 -0.43
C PRO A 13 3.59 -4.37 -1.73
N GLN A 14 2.68 -3.92 -2.60
CA GLN A 14 3.05 -3.10 -3.77
C GLN A 14 3.66 -1.77 -3.34
N ALA A 15 3.01 -1.04 -2.41
CA ALA A 15 3.55 0.20 -1.88
C ALA A 15 4.89 -0.03 -1.15
N GLU A 16 5.01 -1.08 -0.33
CA GLU A 16 6.26 -1.43 0.36
C GLU A 16 7.40 -1.74 -0.61
N LEU A 17 7.13 -2.48 -1.68
CA LEU A 17 8.10 -2.75 -2.75
C LEU A 17 8.58 -1.44 -3.41
N LEU A 18 7.66 -0.54 -3.74
CA LEU A 18 8.01 0.74 -4.38
C LEU A 18 8.75 1.67 -3.42
N ILE A 19 8.42 1.68 -2.13
CA ILE A 19 9.17 2.41 -1.10
C ILE A 19 10.60 1.86 -0.99
N ALA A 20 10.76 0.53 -1.03
CA ALA A 20 12.09 -0.09 -1.04
C ALA A 20 12.87 0.30 -2.32
N ALA A 21 12.21 0.30 -3.48
CA ALA A 21 12.82 0.73 -4.73
C ALA A 21 13.24 2.22 -4.70
N GLU A 22 12.40 3.10 -4.15
CA GLU A 22 12.72 4.52 -3.95
C GLU A 22 13.96 4.68 -3.07
N LYS A 23 14.01 3.99 -1.93
CA LYS A 23 15.16 4.03 -1.01
C LYS A 23 16.45 3.49 -1.62
N LEU A 24 16.35 2.58 -2.57
CA LEU A 24 17.48 2.04 -3.33
C LEU A 24 17.84 2.89 -4.56
N GLY A 25 17.05 3.90 -4.90
CA GLY A 25 17.21 4.69 -6.11
C GLY A 25 16.90 3.91 -7.40
N LEU A 26 16.01 2.91 -7.32
CA LEU A 26 15.67 1.98 -8.41
C LEU A 26 14.19 2.06 -8.85
N ILE A 27 13.46 3.10 -8.43
CA ILE A 27 12.01 3.18 -8.70
C ILE A 27 11.72 3.30 -10.20
N GLU A 28 12.56 4.03 -10.94
CA GLU A 28 12.33 4.29 -12.37
C GLU A 28 12.53 3.00 -13.18
N GLU A 29 13.61 2.27 -12.91
CA GLU A 29 13.91 0.99 -13.54
C GLU A 29 12.83 -0.05 -13.22
N LEU A 30 12.39 -0.13 -11.96
CA LEU A 30 11.35 -1.06 -11.55
C LEU A 30 10.00 -0.74 -12.22
N MET A 31 9.62 0.54 -12.30
CA MET A 31 8.39 0.95 -12.97
C MET A 31 8.45 0.76 -14.49
N ALA A 32 9.62 0.95 -15.11
CA ALA A 32 9.84 0.63 -16.52
C ALA A 32 9.65 -0.87 -16.78
N GLU A 33 10.21 -1.73 -15.92
CA GLU A 33 10.05 -3.18 -16.01
C GLU A 33 8.58 -3.59 -15.86
N PHE A 34 7.87 -3.07 -14.85
CA PHE A 34 6.44 -3.34 -14.68
C PHE A 34 5.61 -2.84 -15.87
N SER A 35 5.95 -1.70 -16.45
CA SER A 35 5.21 -1.16 -17.60
C SER A 35 5.40 -2.00 -18.86
N GLY A 36 6.61 -2.55 -19.06
CA GLY A 36 6.91 -3.43 -20.18
C GLY A 36 6.39 -4.86 -20.03
N SER A 37 6.55 -5.46 -18.85
CA SER A 37 6.22 -6.88 -18.62
C SER A 37 4.78 -7.09 -18.09
N GLN A 38 4.27 -6.16 -17.30
CA GLN A 38 3.02 -6.30 -16.55
C GLN A 38 2.19 -5.00 -16.53
N PRO A 39 1.81 -4.44 -17.69
CA PRO A 39 1.19 -3.11 -17.79
C PRO A 39 -0.12 -2.98 -16.98
N ALA A 40 -0.88 -4.06 -16.84
CA ALA A 40 -2.09 -4.06 -16.01
C ALA A 40 -1.78 -3.92 -14.51
N ALA A 41 -0.64 -4.43 -14.04
CA ALA A 41 -0.19 -4.28 -12.66
C ALA A 41 0.32 -2.86 -12.43
N ALA A 42 1.15 -2.32 -13.34
CA ALA A 42 1.61 -0.93 -13.33
C ALA A 42 0.43 0.04 -13.21
N LYS A 43 -0.56 -0.11 -14.11
CA LYS A 43 -1.79 0.70 -14.10
C LYS A 43 -2.52 0.64 -12.76
N ARG A 44 -2.67 -0.54 -12.15
CA ARG A 44 -3.33 -0.68 -10.83
C ARG A 44 -2.57 0.05 -9.73
N MET A 45 -1.24 0.01 -9.74
CA MET A 45 -0.41 0.74 -8.78
C MET A 45 -0.59 2.25 -8.94
N GLU A 46 -0.54 2.75 -10.18
CA GLU A 46 -0.73 4.17 -10.50
C GLU A 46 -2.08 4.72 -10.01
N TYR A 47 -3.18 3.98 -10.16
CA TYR A 47 -4.49 4.43 -9.69
C TYR A 47 -4.73 4.18 -8.20
N GLY A 48 -4.20 3.08 -7.66
CA GLY A 48 -4.56 2.58 -6.33
C GLY A 48 -3.76 3.23 -5.20
N ILE A 49 -2.44 3.33 -5.39
CA ILE A 49 -1.51 3.73 -4.33
C ILE A 49 -1.66 5.21 -3.96
N PRO A 50 -1.85 6.18 -4.89
CA PRO A 50 -2.01 7.58 -4.49
C PRO A 50 -3.19 7.85 -3.56
N GLY A 51 -4.27 7.07 -3.68
CA GLY A 51 -5.46 7.18 -2.83
C GLY A 51 -5.45 6.29 -1.58
N MET A 52 -4.38 5.54 -1.33
CA MET A 52 -4.23 4.65 -0.17
C MET A 52 -3.97 5.41 1.13
N PRO A 53 -3.11 6.44 1.19
CA PRO A 53 -2.79 7.14 2.45
C PRO A 53 -3.99 7.80 3.15
N ALA A 54 -5.07 8.07 2.41
CA ALA A 54 -6.32 8.58 2.98
C ALA A 54 -7.22 7.52 3.64
N LYS A 55 -6.83 6.23 3.62
CA LYS A 55 -7.63 5.08 4.11
C LYS A 55 -6.97 4.16 5.16
N PRO A 56 -5.76 4.42 5.70
CA PRO A 56 -4.98 3.42 6.44
C PRO A 56 -5.68 2.97 7.71
N ARG A 57 -6.23 3.90 8.52
CA ARG A 57 -6.94 3.56 9.77
C ARG A 57 -8.07 2.55 9.56
N ARG A 58 -8.88 2.75 8.52
CA ARG A 58 -9.95 1.80 8.14
C ARG A 58 -9.36 0.46 7.72
N TRP A 59 -8.34 0.48 6.86
CA TRP A 59 -7.77 -0.74 6.30
C TRP A 59 -7.00 -1.58 7.36
N VAL A 60 -6.40 -0.96 8.38
CA VAL A 60 -5.79 -1.68 9.52
C VAL A 60 -6.83 -2.55 10.25
N GLY A 61 -7.99 -1.98 10.57
CA GLY A 61 -9.09 -2.73 11.20
C GLY A 61 -9.57 -3.88 10.31
N GLU A 62 -9.79 -3.60 9.03
CA GLU A 62 -10.21 -4.63 8.07
C GLU A 62 -9.19 -5.76 7.91
N MET A 63 -7.88 -5.47 7.90
CA MET A 63 -6.84 -6.51 7.86
C MET A 63 -6.86 -7.37 9.12
N GLY A 64 -7.18 -6.79 10.27
CA GLY A 64 -7.39 -7.52 11.52
C GLY A 64 -8.55 -8.52 11.42
N GLU A 65 -9.69 -8.07 10.89
CA GLU A 65 -10.86 -8.94 10.66
C GLU A 65 -10.58 -10.04 9.63
N ILE A 66 -9.84 -9.72 8.55
CA ILE A 66 -9.42 -10.70 7.55
C ILE A 66 -8.48 -11.73 8.17
N GLY A 67 -7.47 -11.30 8.93
CA GLY A 67 -6.57 -12.19 9.65
C GLY A 67 -7.33 -13.10 10.62
N ALA A 68 -8.28 -12.56 11.38
CA ALA A 68 -9.13 -13.34 12.27
C ALA A 68 -9.94 -14.41 11.49
N THR A 69 -10.57 -14.01 10.39
CA THR A 69 -11.32 -14.94 9.51
C THR A 69 -10.44 -16.09 9.01
N PHE A 70 -9.21 -15.79 8.57
CA PHE A 70 -8.28 -16.81 8.07
C PHE A 70 -7.84 -17.77 9.18
N ARG A 71 -7.51 -17.24 10.37
CA ARG A 71 -7.16 -18.05 11.54
C ARG A 71 -8.30 -18.99 11.92
N ASP A 72 -9.54 -18.51 11.95
CA ASP A 72 -10.70 -19.32 12.35
C ASP A 72 -10.99 -20.45 11.34
N LEU A 73 -10.51 -20.31 10.09
CA LEU A 73 -10.53 -21.35 9.04
C LEU A 73 -9.28 -22.25 9.06
N GLY A 74 -8.38 -22.10 10.03
CA GLY A 74 -7.12 -22.86 10.11
C GLY A 74 -6.02 -22.40 9.16
N LEU A 75 -6.15 -21.22 8.55
CA LEU A 75 -5.16 -20.61 7.66
C LEU A 75 -4.26 -19.64 8.44
N THR A 76 -3.10 -19.29 7.86
CA THR A 76 -2.20 -18.31 8.49
C THR A 76 -2.80 -16.90 8.48
N PRO A 77 -2.84 -16.20 9.63
CA PRO A 77 -3.25 -14.80 9.69
C PRO A 77 -2.08 -13.83 9.42
N ASN A 78 -0.83 -14.35 9.37
CA ASN A 78 0.37 -13.53 9.47
C ASN A 78 0.59 -12.61 8.26
N ILE A 79 0.11 -13.01 7.09
CA ILE A 79 0.15 -12.16 5.88
C ILE A 79 -0.62 -10.86 6.15
N PHE A 80 -1.83 -10.96 6.69
CA PHE A 80 -2.67 -9.79 6.95
C PHE A 80 -2.23 -9.01 8.18
N LYS A 81 -1.55 -9.66 9.15
CA LYS A 81 -0.85 -8.95 10.22
C LYS A 81 0.25 -8.04 9.64
N GLY A 82 1.11 -8.60 8.77
CA GLY A 82 2.14 -7.82 8.09
C GLY A 82 1.53 -6.66 7.28
N VAL A 83 0.50 -6.93 6.48
CA VAL A 83 -0.20 -5.88 5.73
C VAL A 83 -0.79 -4.79 6.65
N ALA A 84 -1.36 -5.16 7.80
CA ALA A 84 -1.83 -4.19 8.79
C ALA A 84 -0.68 -3.33 9.36
N ASP A 85 0.50 -3.94 9.61
CA ASP A 85 1.69 -3.22 10.06
C ASP A 85 2.15 -2.19 9.02
N LYS A 86 2.09 -2.53 7.72
CA LYS A 86 2.38 -1.60 6.63
C LYS A 86 1.39 -0.46 6.55
N TYR A 87 0.10 -0.73 6.68
CA TYR A 87 -0.90 0.34 6.68
C TYR A 87 -0.76 1.28 7.88
N ARG A 88 -0.31 0.78 9.04
CA ARG A 88 0.05 1.66 10.17
C ARG A 88 1.22 2.57 9.81
N MET A 89 2.32 2.00 9.33
CA MET A 89 3.50 2.76 8.88
C MET A 89 3.15 3.84 7.84
N ILE A 90 2.31 3.51 6.86
CA ILE A 90 1.81 4.48 5.86
C ILE A 90 0.93 5.54 6.51
N GLY A 91 0.08 5.16 7.46
CA GLY A 91 -0.78 6.08 8.20
C GLY A 91 -0.03 7.01 9.15
N ASP A 92 1.21 6.67 9.52
CA ASP A 92 2.08 7.52 10.32
C ASP A 92 2.90 8.51 9.45
N SER A 93 2.81 8.40 8.12
CA SER A 93 3.42 9.36 7.19
C SER A 93 2.64 10.69 7.16
N PRO A 94 3.22 11.78 6.62
CA PRO A 94 2.51 13.06 6.44
C PRO A 94 1.21 12.96 5.63
N LEU A 95 1.04 11.91 4.83
CA LEU A 95 -0.16 11.68 4.03
C LEU A 95 -1.28 10.96 4.80
N GLY A 96 -1.01 10.43 5.99
CA GLY A 96 -1.96 9.65 6.79
C GLY A 96 -3.11 10.47 7.42
N ASP A 97 -2.95 11.79 7.47
CA ASP A 97 -3.98 12.73 7.92
C ASP A 97 -4.95 13.17 6.81
N GLU A 98 -4.70 12.75 5.57
CA GLU A 98 -5.66 12.94 4.49
C GLU A 98 -6.93 12.12 4.72
N ASN A 99 -8.04 12.61 4.17
CA ASN A 99 -9.28 11.84 4.02
C ASN A 99 -9.64 11.72 2.54
N PRO A 100 -10.48 10.72 2.16
CA PRO A 100 -10.83 10.48 0.77
C PRO A 100 -11.47 11.69 0.06
N GLU A 101 -12.10 12.58 0.81
CA GLU A 101 -12.81 13.77 0.32
C GLU A 101 -11.89 14.98 0.11
N SER A 102 -10.76 15.06 0.81
CA SER A 102 -9.85 16.22 0.82
C SER A 102 -8.41 15.92 0.40
N ARG A 103 -8.10 14.67 0.05
CA ARG A 103 -6.76 14.29 -0.44
C ARG A 103 -6.41 15.04 -1.73
N ASP A 104 -5.12 15.19 -1.99
CA ASP A 104 -4.65 15.62 -3.29
C ASP A 104 -4.97 14.54 -4.35
N THR A 105 -5.75 14.90 -5.37
CA THR A 105 -6.11 14.01 -6.49
C THR A 105 -5.14 14.09 -7.65
N GLU A 106 -4.30 15.12 -7.71
CA GLU A 106 -3.29 15.34 -8.75
C GLU A 106 -1.96 14.66 -8.39
N ARG A 107 -1.71 14.39 -7.10
CA ARG A 107 -0.50 13.67 -6.65
C ARG A 107 -0.42 12.28 -7.27
N GLY A 108 0.66 12.05 -8.01
CA GLY A 108 0.94 10.79 -8.70
C GLY A 108 1.55 9.71 -7.80
N LEU A 109 1.78 8.54 -8.39
CA LEU A 109 2.40 7.39 -7.72
C LEU A 109 3.81 7.71 -7.19
N GLY A 110 4.68 8.24 -8.04
CA GLY A 110 6.08 8.51 -7.68
C GLY A 110 6.20 9.49 -6.51
N GLU A 111 5.46 10.60 -6.55
CA GLU A 111 5.44 11.57 -5.46
C GLU A 111 4.86 11.00 -4.17
N THR A 112 3.77 10.22 -4.25
CA THR A 112 3.21 9.53 -3.07
C THR A 112 4.24 8.61 -2.42
N ILE A 113 4.94 7.80 -3.21
CA ILE A 113 5.96 6.88 -2.70
C ILE A 113 7.14 7.64 -2.09
N ARG A 114 7.61 8.71 -2.74
CA ARG A 114 8.71 9.55 -2.23
C ARG A 114 8.40 10.14 -0.86
N ILE A 115 7.24 10.78 -0.70
CA ILE A 115 6.82 11.39 0.58
C ILE A 115 6.78 10.33 1.71
N ILE A 116 6.26 9.13 1.41
CA ILE A 116 6.21 8.04 2.39
C ILE A 116 7.63 7.51 2.69
N ALA A 117 8.47 7.36 1.68
CA ALA A 117 9.83 6.85 1.82
C ALA A 117 10.73 7.80 2.64
N GLU A 118 10.58 9.11 2.46
CA GLU A 118 11.30 10.17 3.20
C GLU A 118 10.85 10.26 4.66
N SER A 119 9.58 9.96 4.95
CA SER A 119 9.04 9.97 6.32
C SER A 119 9.27 8.67 7.09
N THR A 120 9.65 7.59 6.39
CA THR A 120 9.88 6.28 7.01
C THR A 120 11.38 6.05 7.16
N GLY A 121 11.96 6.31 8.33
CA GLY A 121 13.37 6.02 8.59
C GLY A 121 14.06 7.08 9.41
N ASP A 122 13.75 7.09 10.71
CA ASP A 122 14.63 7.41 11.84
C ASP A 122 14.33 6.37 12.94
#